data_AF-A0A7K3AQG9-F1
#
_entry.id   AF-A0A7K3AQG9-F1
#
_cell.length_a   1.000
_cell.length_b   1.000
_cell.length_c   1.000
_cell.angle_alpha   90.00
_cell.angle_beta   90.00
_cell.angle_gamma   90.00
#
_symmetry.space_group_name_H-M   'P 1'
#
loop_
_entity.id
_entity.type
_entity.pdbx_description
1 polymer ?
#
loop_
_entity_poly.entity_id
_entity_poly.type
_entity_poly.pdbx_seq_one_letter_code
_entity_poly.pdbx_strand_id
1 'polypeptide(L)' 'MSADPGDDPHVRLLLGAYVLDALDAEETCRVARHLQGCDGCAQVYVEVAEASALLALLRAEDLRE' A
#
# COMPACT_ATOMS: atom_id res chain seq x y z
N MET A 1 -3.97 -2.35 25.11
CA MET A 1 -3.46 -1.51 24.01
C MET A 1 -3.59 -2.36 22.76
N SER A 2 -4.67 -2.17 22.00
CA SER A 2 -4.82 -2.87 20.72
C SER A 2 -3.81 -2.26 19.76
N ALA A 3 -2.93 -3.08 19.21
CA ALA A 3 -2.03 -2.64 18.16
C ALA A 3 -2.87 -2.04 17.02
N ASP A 4 -2.51 -0.86 16.55
CA ASP A 4 -3.12 -0.28 15.35
C ASP A 4 -2.80 -1.24 14.19
N PRO A 5 -3.81 -1.87 13.55
CA PRO A 5 -3.58 -2.80 12.46
C PRO A 5 -2.80 -2.16 11.29
N GLY A 6 -2.81 -0.82 11.17
CA GLY A 6 -2.01 -0.11 10.18
C GLY A 6 -0.49 -0.16 10.42
N ASP A 7 -0.03 -0.41 11.64
CA ASP A 7 1.41 -0.40 11.98
C ASP A 7 2.07 -1.79 11.87
N ASP A 8 1.30 -2.81 11.44
CA ASP A 8 1.84 -4.13 11.18
C ASP A 8 2.67 -4.14 9.87
N PRO A 9 3.93 -4.66 9.90
CA PRO A 9 4.80 -4.65 8.73
C PRO A 9 4.27 -5.48 7.56
N HIS A 10 3.45 -6.51 7.83
CA HIS A 10 2.81 -7.31 6.78
C HIS A 10 1.73 -6.49 6.06
N VAL A 11 0.99 -5.65 6.78
CA VAL A 11 -0.01 -4.75 6.21
C VAL A 11 0.65 -3.70 5.32
N ARG A 12 1.75 -3.07 5.77
CA ARG A 12 2.52 -2.13 4.92
C ARG A 12 3.01 -2.77 3.62
N LEU A 13 3.51 -4.01 3.68
CA LEU A 13 3.95 -4.75 2.49
C LEU A 13 2.80 -5.01 1.51
N LEU A 14 1.66 -5.50 2.02
CA LEU A 14 0.46 -5.77 1.22
C LEU A 14 -0.11 -4.50 0.57
N LEU A 15 -0.13 -3.38 1.30
CA LEU A 15 -0.57 -2.09 0.76
C LEU A 15 0.39 -1.56 -0.31
N GLY A 16 1.70 -1.75 -0.15
CA GLY A 16 2.69 -1.46 -1.18
C GLY A 16 2.44 -2.27 -2.46
N ALA A 17 2.23 -3.58 -2.32
CA ALA A 17 1.90 -4.44 -3.46
C ALA A 17 0.58 -4.04 -4.13
N TYR A 18 -0.44 -3.65 -3.35
CA TYR A 18 -1.71 -3.17 -3.85
C TYR A 18 -1.56 -1.86 -4.66
N VAL A 19 -0.81 -0.88 -4.14
CA VAL A 19 -0.56 0.40 -4.82
C VAL A 19 0.22 0.21 -6.11
N LEU A 20 1.13 -0.75 -6.16
CA LEU A 20 1.96 -1.06 -7.34
C LEU A 20 1.28 -2.01 -8.33
N ASP A 21 -0.01 -2.34 -8.13
CA ASP A 21 -0.78 -3.27 -8.96
C ASP A 21 -0.11 -4.66 -9.07
N ALA A 22 0.53 -5.10 -7.99
CA ALA A 22 1.31 -6.34 -7.92
C ALA A 22 0.59 -7.50 -7.23
N LEU A 23 -0.68 -7.32 -6.85
CA LEU A 23 -1.52 -8.34 -6.25
C LEU A 23 -2.38 -9.07 -7.30
N ASP A 24 -2.79 -10.29 -7.00
CA ASP A 24 -3.79 -10.95 -7.84
C ASP A 24 -5.19 -10.33 -7.64
N ALA A 25 -6.16 -10.73 -8.46
CA ALA A 25 -7.51 -10.17 -8.42
C ALA A 25 -8.25 -10.46 -7.10
N GLU A 26 -8.00 -11.62 -6.48
CA GLU A 26 -8.63 -12.01 -5.22
C GLU A 26 -8.05 -11.20 -4.05
N GLU A 27 -6.74 -11.04 -4.01
CA GLU A 27 -6.01 -10.21 -3.06
C GLU A 27 -6.41 -8.74 -3.18
N THR A 28 -6.48 -8.21 -4.40
CA THR A 28 -6.92 -6.85 -4.70
C THR A 28 -8.32 -6.57 -4.15
N CYS A 29 -9.27 -7.49 -4.38
CA CYS A 29 -10.62 -7.37 -3.86
C CYS A 29 -10.67 -7.42 -2.32
N ARG A 30 -9.86 -8.29 -1.71
CA ARG A 30 -9.75 -8.39 -0.24
C ARG A 30 -9.22 -7.10 0.38
N VAL A 31 -8.15 -6.53 -0.18
CA VAL A 31 -7.56 -5.28 0.29
C VAL A 31 -8.53 -4.12 0.10
N ALA A 32 -9.13 -3.98 -1.09
CA ALA A 32 -10.10 -2.92 -1.37
C ALA A 32 -11.27 -2.91 -0.38
N ARG A 33 -11.84 -4.09 -0.09
CA ARG A 33 -12.91 -4.24 0.92
C ARG A 33 -12.43 -3.91 2.34
N HIS A 34 -11.19 -4.24 2.69
CA HIS A 34 -10.63 -3.92 4.00
C HIS A 34 -10.46 -2.41 4.18
N LEU A 35 -9.94 -1.71 3.16
CA LEU A 35 -9.74 -0.26 3.19
C LEU A 35 -11.05 0.52 3.36
N GLN A 36 -12.18 -0.03 2.89
CA GLN A 36 -13.51 0.56 3.11
C GLN A 36 -13.98 0.50 4.57
N GLY A 37 -13.39 -0.36 5.41
CA GLY A 37 -13.83 -0.59 6.78
C GLY A 37 -12.78 -0.35 7.85
N CYS A 38 -11.58 0.10 7.49
CA CYS A 38 -10.46 0.30 8.41
C CYS A 38 -9.73 1.61 8.14
N ASP A 39 -10.04 2.63 8.96
CA ASP A 39 -9.44 3.96 8.82
C ASP A 39 -7.91 3.96 9.02
N GLY A 40 -7.39 3.12 9.92
CA GLY A 40 -5.94 3.00 10.15
C GLY A 40 -5.19 2.50 8.92
N CYS A 41 -5.70 1.43 8.29
CA CYS A 41 -5.12 0.93 7.04
C CYS A 41 -5.36 1.87 5.85
N ALA A 42 -6.49 2.59 5.82
CA ALA A 42 -6.77 3.61 4.82
C ALA A 42 -5.78 4.77 4.90
N GLN A 43 -5.42 5.22 6.10
CA GLN A 43 -4.39 6.26 6.29
C GLN A 43 -3.03 5.79 5.77
N VAL A 44 -2.60 4.57 6.13
CA VAL A 44 -1.33 4.01 5.66
C VAL A 44 -1.34 3.82 4.14
N TYR A 45 -2.46 3.41 3.57
CA TYR A 45 -2.62 3.34 2.11
C TYR A 45 -2.37 4.69 1.44
N VAL A 46 -2.91 5.78 1.98
CA VAL A 46 -2.70 7.14 1.44
C VAL A 46 -1.21 7.49 1.47
N GLU A 47 -0.52 7.27 2.59
CA GLU A 47 0.92 7.54 2.72
C GLU A 47 1.75 6.77 1.67
N VAL A 48 1.43 5.49 1.46
CA VAL A 48 2.12 4.65 0.47
C VAL A 48 1.77 5.06 -0.97
N ALA A 49 0.51 5.41 -1.24
CA ALA A 49 0.06 5.87 -2.55
C ALA A 49 0.74 7.19 -2.96
N GLU A 50 0.90 8.12 -2.02
CA GLU A 50 1.63 9.36 -2.25
C GLU A 50 3.10 9.10 -2.60
N ALA A 51 3.78 8.21 -1.86
CA ALA A 51 5.15 7.82 -2.18
C ALA A 51 5.26 7.17 -3.57
N SER A 52 4.31 6.32 -3.95
CA SER A 52 4.27 5.70 -5.27
C SER A 52 4.05 6.71 -6.39
N ALA A 53 3.23 7.75 -6.17
CA ALA A 53 3.03 8.81 -7.14
C ALA A 53 4.34 9.57 -7.43
N LEU A 54 5.23 9.73 -6.45
CA LEU A 54 6.56 10.30 -6.66
C LEU A 54 7.47 9.36 -7.47
N LEU A 55 7.40 8.05 -7.22
CA LEU A 55 8.16 7.06 -7.99
C LEU A 55 7.75 7.05 -9.47
N ALA A 56 6.48 7.32 -9.78
CA ALA A 56 5.99 7.41 -11.16
C ALA A 56 6.63 8.57 -11.98
N LEU A 57 7.29 9.52 -11.33
CA LEU A 57 8.04 10.60 -11.98
C LEU A 57 9.44 10.16 -12.43
N LEU A 58 9.93 9.03 -11.92
CA LEU A 58 11.25 8.50 -12.17
C LEU A 58 11.19 7.44 -13.27
N ARG A 59 12.28 7.32 -14.03
CA ARG A 59 12.50 6.16 -14.90
C ARG A 59 13.33 5.12 -14.15
N ALA A 60 13.29 3.88 -14.61
CA ALA A 60 14.07 2.80 -14.01
C ALA A 60 15.58 3.09 -14.00
N GLU A 61 16.07 3.87 -14.96
CA GLU A 61 17.47 4.30 -15.02
C GLU A 61 17.87 5.28 -13.91
N ASP A 62 16.91 6.07 -13.41
CA ASP A 62 17.13 7.07 -12.37
C ASP A 62 17.30 6.43 -10.98
N LEU A 63 16.97 5.14 -10.84
CA LEU A 63 17.01 4.35 -9.60
C LEU A 63 18.27 3.47 -9.47
N ARG A 64 19.26 3.59 -10.37
CA ARG A 64 20.50 2.81 -10.30
C ARG A 64 21.43 3.36 -9.23
N GLU A 65 21.93 2.49 -8.35
CA GLU A 65 22.96 2.79 -7.35
C GLU A 65 24.36 3.01 -7.96
#